data_AF-A0A846QWW0-F1
#
_entry.id   AF-A0A846QWW0-F1
#
_cell.length_a   1.000
_cell.length_b   1.000
_cell.length_c   1.000
_cell.angle_alpha   90.00
_cell.angle_beta   90.00
_cell.angle_gamma   90.00
#
_symmetry.space_group_name_H-M   'P 1'
#
loop_
_entity.id
_entity.type
_entity.pdbx_description
1 polymer ?
#
loop_
_entity_poly.entity_id
_entity_poly.type
_entity_poly.pdbx_seq_one_letter_code
_entity_poly.pdbx_strand_id
1 'polypeptide(L)'
;MKKNTSLLFLLFITLSHSLKAQESVDIDGRLQPLLNDFFEQCKKYNIDYHSKLFELEKIDIVQTLPLAENGTVLGKVERNAAGEAQNILINWAALLDPEILKVVAFHEFAHHFLDYKHTCQDCNEIMAVTNTSYFDIARDWDNQVEHLFISSPLYMAQNTSAHVTSLSFD
;
A
#
# COMPACT_ATOMS: atom_id res chain seq x y z
N MET A 1 -20.73 -9.29 53.36
CA MET A 1 -20.62 -8.64 52.04
C MET A 1 -19.40 -9.18 51.25
N LYS A 2 -19.34 -10.48 50.95
CA LYS A 2 -18.18 -11.15 50.32
C LYS A 2 -18.49 -11.92 49.02
N LYS A 3 -19.71 -11.81 48.48
CA LYS A 3 -20.14 -12.60 47.31
C LYS A 3 -20.10 -11.84 45.97
N ASN A 4 -19.83 -10.54 45.97
CA ASN A 4 -19.89 -9.72 44.74
C ASN A 4 -18.54 -9.50 44.06
N THR A 5 -17.42 -9.88 44.68
CA THR A 5 -16.08 -9.74 44.09
C THR A 5 -15.76 -10.82 43.06
N SER A 6 -16.36 -12.02 43.17
CA SER A 6 -16.11 -13.12 42.24
C SER A 6 -16.75 -12.92 40.87
N LEU A 7 -17.82 -12.12 40.77
CA LEU A 7 -18.52 -11.85 39.51
C LEU A 7 -17.75 -10.83 38.65
N LEU A 8 -17.09 -9.86 39.29
CA LEU A 8 -16.27 -8.85 38.61
C LEU A 8 -15.03 -9.47 37.95
N PHE A 9 -14.47 -10.54 38.55
CA PHE A 9 -13.30 -11.23 38.02
C PHE A 9 -13.63 -12.06 36.76
N LEU A 10 -14.84 -12.63 36.67
CA LEU A 10 -15.30 -13.33 35.46
C LEU A 10 -15.51 -12.37 34.29
N LEU A 11 -16.00 -11.15 34.54
CA LEU A 11 -16.22 -10.15 33.50
C LEU A 11 -14.91 -9.67 32.85
N PHE A 12 -13.82 -9.58 33.62
CA PHE A 12 -12.52 -9.17 33.11
C PHE A 12 -11.88 -10.21 32.17
N ILE A 13 -12.06 -11.51 32.46
CA ILE A 13 -11.47 -12.59 31.66
C ILE A 13 -12.17 -12.72 30.30
N THR A 14 -13.49 -12.49 30.24
CA THR A 14 -14.24 -12.51 28.96
C THR A 14 -13.94 -11.31 28.06
N LEU A 15 -13.50 -10.18 28.61
CA LEU A 15 -13.09 -9.02 27.81
C LEU A 15 -11.65 -9.14 27.27
N SER A 16 -10.81 -10.01 27.84
CA SER A 16 -9.40 -10.12 27.40
C SER A 16 -9.23 -10.92 26.11
N HIS A 17 -10.25 -11.64 25.65
CA HIS A 17 -10.15 -12.56 24.49
C HIS A 17 -10.42 -11.88 23.14
N SER A 18 -10.65 -10.56 23.12
CA SER A 18 -10.94 -9.81 21.89
C SER A 18 -9.76 -9.01 21.36
N LEU A 19 -8.62 -8.99 22.05
CA LEU A 19 -7.39 -8.42 21.52
C LEU A 19 -6.72 -9.47 20.63
N LYS A 20 -7.21 -9.64 19.40
CA LYS A 20 -6.38 -10.22 18.36
C LYS A 20 -5.26 -9.22 18.10
N ALA A 21 -4.09 -9.44 18.71
CA ALA A 21 -2.88 -8.81 18.23
C ALA A 21 -2.76 -9.21 16.75
N GLN A 22 -2.76 -8.23 15.86
CA GLN A 22 -2.57 -8.51 14.45
C GLN A 22 -1.22 -9.19 14.27
N GLU A 23 -1.24 -10.38 13.68
CA GLU A 23 -0.01 -11.07 13.29
C GLU A 23 0.76 -10.18 12.31
N SER A 24 2.09 -10.23 12.37
CA SER A 24 2.94 -9.48 11.44
C SER A 24 2.52 -9.76 10.00
N VAL A 25 2.48 -8.70 9.17
CA VAL A 25 2.25 -8.83 7.73
C VAL A 25 3.27 -9.81 7.12
N ASP A 26 2.80 -10.81 6.40
CA ASP A 26 3.67 -11.74 5.68
C ASP A 26 4.17 -11.09 4.38
N ILE A 27 5.48 -10.96 4.22
CA ILE A 27 6.08 -10.23 3.11
C ILE A 27 7.04 -11.16 2.38
N ASP A 28 6.82 -11.34 1.08
CA ASP A 28 7.78 -12.04 0.22
C ASP A 28 9.13 -11.32 0.26
N GLY A 29 10.18 -12.05 0.64
CA GLY A 29 11.52 -11.48 0.83
C GLY A 29 12.11 -10.79 -0.40
N ARG A 30 11.62 -11.08 -1.62
CA ARG A 30 12.03 -10.41 -2.86
C ARG A 30 11.44 -9.00 -2.99
N LEU A 31 10.29 -8.75 -2.37
CA LEU A 31 9.62 -7.45 -2.34
C LEU A 31 10.10 -6.57 -1.19
N GLN A 32 10.69 -7.16 -0.15
CA GLN A 32 11.14 -6.43 1.04
C GLN A 32 12.08 -5.25 0.72
N PRO A 33 13.11 -5.37 -0.15
CA PRO A 33 13.97 -4.23 -0.47
C PRO A 33 13.19 -3.08 -1.13
N LEU A 34 12.29 -3.41 -2.06
CA LEU A 34 11.46 -2.43 -2.77
C LEU A 34 10.49 -1.72 -1.81
N LEU A 35 9.92 -2.46 -0.87
CA LEU A 35 9.03 -1.91 0.15
C LEU A 35 9.80 -0.99 1.12
N ASN A 36 11.02 -1.38 1.51
CA ASN A 36 11.88 -0.53 2.34
C ASN A 36 12.21 0.78 1.61
N ASP A 37 12.59 0.72 0.33
CA ASP A 37 12.88 1.90 -0.49
C ASP A 37 11.64 2.82 -0.59
N PHE A 38 10.46 2.22 -0.78
CA PHE A 38 9.19 2.95 -0.78
C PHE A 38 8.92 3.65 0.56
N PHE A 39 9.16 2.98 1.68
CA PHE A 39 8.98 3.57 3.01
C PHE A 39 10.00 4.67 3.33
N GLU A 40 11.22 4.60 2.79
CA GLU A 40 12.15 5.73 2.89
C GLU A 40 11.62 6.96 2.14
N GLN A 41 10.93 6.78 1.00
CA GLN A 41 10.24 7.88 0.34
C GLN A 41 9.04 8.38 1.18
N CYS A 42 8.22 7.50 1.75
CA CYS A 42 7.16 7.93 2.68
C CYS A 42 7.71 8.80 3.81
N LYS A 43 8.84 8.41 4.42
CA LYS A 43 9.51 9.23 5.45
C LYS A 43 9.99 10.57 4.91
N LYS A 44 10.63 10.58 3.74
CA LYS A 44 11.11 11.80 3.07
C LYS A 44 9.98 12.83 2.86
N TYR A 45 8.78 12.36 2.51
CA TYR A 45 7.60 13.21 2.26
C TYR A 45 6.65 13.30 3.46
N ASN A 46 7.04 12.81 4.64
CA ASN A 46 6.24 12.82 5.87
C ASN A 46 4.83 12.19 5.73
N ILE A 47 4.77 11.05 5.05
CA ILE A 47 3.55 10.25 4.86
C ILE A 47 3.61 9.06 5.82
N ASP A 48 2.60 8.93 6.69
CA ASP A 48 2.46 7.74 7.54
C ASP A 48 2.04 6.53 6.70
N TYR A 49 2.81 5.45 6.81
CA TYR A 49 2.55 4.18 6.13
C TYR A 49 2.29 3.03 7.11
N HIS A 50 2.58 3.22 8.41
CA HIS A 50 2.52 2.13 9.37
C HIS A 50 1.09 1.64 9.58
N SER A 51 0.14 2.57 9.73
CA SER A 51 -1.29 2.24 9.86
C SER A 51 -1.77 1.37 8.70
N LYS A 52 -1.47 1.79 7.46
CA LYS A 52 -1.81 1.04 6.24
C LYS A 52 -1.06 -0.28 6.09
N LEU A 53 0.18 -0.38 6.54
CA LEU A 53 0.90 -1.65 6.51
C LEU A 53 0.16 -2.69 7.35
N PHE A 54 -0.29 -2.31 8.55
CA PHE A 54 -1.11 -3.15 9.40
C PHE A 54 -2.58 -3.26 8.95
N GLU A 55 -2.96 -2.83 7.74
CA GLU A 55 -4.24 -3.26 7.16
C GLU A 55 -4.09 -4.58 6.40
N LEU A 56 -2.86 -4.91 6.00
CA LEU A 56 -2.58 -6.05 5.15
C LEU A 56 -2.35 -7.33 5.98
N GLU A 57 -2.75 -8.46 5.41
CA GLU A 57 -2.34 -9.79 5.84
C GLU A 57 -1.03 -10.18 5.15
N LYS A 58 -0.90 -9.92 3.84
CA LYS A 58 0.32 -10.23 3.09
C LYS A 58 0.64 -9.33 1.90
N ILE A 59 1.92 -9.30 1.54
CA ILE A 59 2.50 -8.72 0.33
C ILE A 59 3.31 -9.83 -0.36
N ASP A 60 2.82 -10.37 -1.47
CA ASP A 60 3.29 -11.67 -1.98
C ASP A 60 3.38 -11.75 -3.51
N ILE A 61 4.23 -12.66 -4.00
CA ILE A 61 4.35 -13.00 -5.42
C ILE A 61 3.60 -14.30 -5.72
N VAL A 62 2.55 -14.20 -6.53
CA VAL A 62 1.64 -15.30 -6.82
C VAL A 62 1.76 -15.82 -8.24
N GLN A 63 1.40 -17.09 -8.43
CA GLN A 63 1.45 -17.76 -9.73
C GLN A 63 0.40 -17.24 -10.72
N THR A 64 -0.76 -16.81 -10.21
CA THR A 64 -1.86 -16.36 -11.05
C THR A 64 -2.61 -15.23 -10.37
N LEU A 65 -2.88 -14.16 -11.13
CA LEU A 65 -3.90 -13.18 -10.81
C LEU A 65 -5.11 -13.43 -11.72
N PRO A 66 -6.34 -13.15 -11.26
CA PRO A 66 -7.52 -13.25 -12.13
C PRO A 66 -7.30 -12.38 -13.36
N LEU A 67 -7.32 -13.02 -14.52
CA LEU A 67 -7.13 -12.36 -15.81
C LEU A 67 -8.37 -11.50 -16.10
N ALA A 68 -8.14 -10.24 -16.49
CA ALA A 68 -9.18 -9.48 -17.17
C ALA A 68 -9.39 -10.07 -18.56
N GLU A 69 -10.60 -9.96 -19.12
CA GLU A 69 -10.97 -10.60 -20.40
C GLU A 69 -10.03 -10.25 -21.57
N ASN A 70 -9.23 -9.17 -21.46
CA ASN A 70 -8.32 -8.68 -22.50
C ASN A 70 -6.87 -8.42 -22.05
N GLY A 71 -6.39 -9.01 -20.94
CA GLY A 71 -4.99 -8.76 -20.55
C GLY A 71 -4.45 -9.52 -19.33
N THR A 72 -3.12 -9.51 -19.22
CA THR A 72 -2.40 -10.02 -18.04
C THR A 72 -2.34 -8.93 -16.99
N VAL A 73 -2.90 -9.21 -15.81
CA VAL A 73 -2.74 -8.38 -14.62
C VAL A 73 -1.41 -8.74 -13.95
N LEU A 74 -0.52 -7.75 -13.78
CA LEU A 74 0.80 -7.94 -13.16
C LEU A 74 0.81 -7.68 -11.66
N GLY A 75 -0.15 -6.93 -11.15
CA GLY A 75 -0.31 -6.63 -9.73
C GLY A 75 -1.77 -6.35 -9.40
N LYS A 76 -2.15 -6.56 -8.13
CA LYS A 76 -3.40 -6.01 -7.59
C LYS A 76 -3.31 -5.81 -6.08
N VAL A 77 -3.98 -4.77 -5.59
CA VAL A 77 -4.48 -4.72 -4.21
C VAL A 77 -5.76 -5.56 -4.12
N GLU A 78 -5.69 -6.71 -3.46
CA GLU A 78 -6.85 -7.55 -3.19
C GLU A 78 -7.63 -7.01 -1.99
N ARG A 79 -8.95 -6.97 -2.14
CA ARG A 79 -9.87 -6.51 -1.10
C ARG A 79 -10.76 -7.64 -0.62
N ASN A 80 -11.05 -7.65 0.67
CA ASN A 80 -11.95 -8.61 1.28
C ASN A 80 -13.43 -8.33 0.90
N ALA A 81 -14.35 -9.14 1.42
CA ALA A 81 -15.79 -8.98 1.14
C ALA A 81 -16.38 -7.65 1.67
N ALA A 82 -15.73 -6.99 2.62
CA ALA A 82 -16.11 -5.67 3.12
C ALA A 82 -15.52 -4.51 2.27
N GLY A 83 -14.68 -4.81 1.28
CA GLY A 83 -14.01 -3.82 0.44
C GLY A 83 -12.71 -3.26 1.04
N GLU A 84 -12.27 -3.79 2.18
CA GLU A 84 -11.03 -3.39 2.85
C GLU A 84 -9.84 -4.05 2.15
N ALA A 85 -8.72 -3.33 2.03
CA ALA A 85 -7.50 -3.91 1.49
C ALA A 85 -7.02 -5.03 2.41
N GLN A 86 -6.67 -6.18 1.82
CA GLN A 86 -6.24 -7.35 2.56
C GLN A 86 -4.85 -7.80 2.10
N ASN A 87 -4.59 -7.80 0.78
CA ASN A 87 -3.33 -8.27 0.24
C ASN A 87 -2.80 -7.36 -0.87
N ILE A 88 -1.49 -7.30 -1.01
CA ILE A 88 -0.84 -6.81 -2.24
C ILE A 88 -0.24 -8.02 -2.95
N LEU A 89 -0.73 -8.31 -4.16
CA LEU A 89 -0.34 -9.50 -4.90
C LEU A 89 0.32 -9.09 -6.21
N ILE A 90 1.53 -9.59 -6.44
CA ILE A 90 2.28 -9.37 -7.68
C ILE A 90 2.37 -10.69 -8.44
N ASN A 91 2.10 -10.66 -9.74
CA ASN A 91 2.20 -11.83 -10.59
C ASN A 91 3.67 -12.22 -10.78
N TRP A 92 4.00 -13.51 -10.68
CA TRP A 92 5.36 -14.01 -10.93
C TRP A 92 5.94 -13.56 -12.28
N ALA A 93 5.10 -13.27 -13.28
CA ALA A 93 5.56 -12.75 -14.56
C ALA A 93 6.32 -11.42 -14.44
N ALA A 94 6.08 -10.63 -13.38
CA ALA A 94 6.85 -9.42 -13.10
C ALA A 94 8.32 -9.72 -12.73
N LEU A 95 8.64 -10.96 -12.32
CA LEU A 95 10.01 -11.40 -12.03
C LEU A 95 10.86 -11.67 -13.28
N LEU A 96 10.27 -11.57 -14.48
CA LEU A 96 11.04 -11.73 -15.72
C LEU A 96 12.20 -10.73 -15.81
N ASP A 97 12.04 -9.55 -15.22
CA ASP A 97 13.07 -8.52 -15.15
C ASP A 97 12.92 -7.72 -13.84
N PRO A 98 14.03 -7.42 -13.12
CA PRO A 98 13.97 -6.65 -11.88
C PRO A 98 13.40 -5.24 -12.06
N GLU A 99 13.56 -4.60 -13.21
CA GLU A 99 12.98 -3.28 -13.46
C GLU A 99 11.45 -3.35 -13.64
N ILE A 100 10.94 -4.42 -14.25
CA ILE A 100 9.49 -4.66 -14.31
C ILE A 100 8.95 -4.88 -12.90
N LEU A 101 9.60 -5.75 -12.10
CA LEU A 101 9.21 -5.99 -10.71
C LEU A 101 9.17 -4.68 -9.92
N LYS A 102 10.20 -3.85 -10.05
CA LYS A 102 10.32 -2.57 -9.35
C LYS A 102 9.15 -1.63 -9.66
N VAL A 103 8.83 -1.45 -10.95
CA VAL A 103 7.73 -0.57 -11.37
C VAL A 103 6.37 -1.12 -10.92
N VAL A 104 6.12 -2.42 -11.11
CA VAL A 104 4.85 -3.06 -10.70
C VAL A 104 4.67 -3.01 -9.19
N ALA A 105 5.71 -3.25 -8.41
CA ALA A 105 5.64 -3.16 -6.95
C ALA A 105 5.30 -1.73 -6.49
N PHE A 106 6.00 -0.72 -7.02
CA PHE A 106 5.71 0.68 -6.68
C PHE A 106 4.30 1.12 -7.10
N HIS A 107 3.78 0.60 -8.22
CA HIS A 107 2.39 0.83 -8.64
C HIS A 107 1.38 0.33 -7.59
N GLU A 108 1.52 -0.92 -7.14
CA GLU A 108 0.60 -1.47 -6.14
C GLU A 108 0.80 -0.85 -4.75
N PHE A 109 2.04 -0.52 -4.39
CA PHE A 109 2.33 0.21 -3.16
C PHE A 109 1.67 1.58 -3.17
N ALA A 110 1.71 2.30 -4.28
CA ALA A 110 1.07 3.60 -4.39
C ALA A 110 -0.47 3.51 -4.31
N HIS A 111 -1.08 2.49 -4.90
CA HIS A 111 -2.52 2.25 -4.72
C HIS A 111 -2.90 2.11 -3.24
N HIS A 112 -2.12 1.37 -2.47
CA HIS A 112 -2.42 1.13 -1.06
C HIS A 112 -1.96 2.27 -0.17
N PHE A 113 -0.66 2.56 -0.15
CA PHE A 113 -0.04 3.48 0.80
C PHE A 113 -0.28 4.94 0.48
N LEU A 114 -0.44 5.32 -0.80
CA LEU A 114 -0.59 6.72 -1.23
C LEU A 114 -2.02 7.09 -1.67
N ASP A 115 -2.96 6.16 -1.60
CA ASP A 115 -4.35 6.30 -2.06
C ASP A 115 -4.49 6.64 -3.55
N TYR A 116 -3.51 6.24 -4.36
CA TYR A 116 -3.59 6.49 -5.79
C TYR A 116 -4.73 5.73 -6.46
N LYS A 117 -5.30 6.39 -7.47
CA LYS A 117 -5.99 5.74 -8.59
C LYS A 117 -5.07 5.80 -9.80
N HIS A 118 -5.40 5.05 -10.85
CA HIS A 118 -4.69 5.19 -12.12
C HIS A 118 -4.79 6.63 -12.64
N THR A 119 -3.66 7.16 -13.13
CA THR A 119 -3.57 8.55 -13.64
C THR A 119 -3.99 8.64 -15.11
N CYS A 120 -3.74 7.59 -15.88
CA CYS A 120 -3.97 7.53 -17.32
C CYS A 120 -4.12 6.06 -17.78
N GLN A 121 -4.57 5.86 -19.02
CA GLN A 121 -4.63 4.52 -19.60
C GLN A 121 -3.24 4.00 -20.02
N ASP A 122 -2.48 4.80 -20.75
CA ASP A 122 -1.09 4.51 -21.16
C ASP A 122 -0.35 5.84 -21.33
N CYS A 123 0.59 6.12 -20.44
CA CYS A 123 1.37 7.36 -20.46
C CYS A 123 2.82 7.20 -19.96
N ASN A 124 3.32 5.96 -19.84
CA ASN A 124 4.67 5.68 -19.33
C ASN A 124 4.93 6.33 -17.96
N GLU A 125 3.96 6.19 -17.06
CA GLU A 125 4.06 6.59 -15.66
C GLU A 125 3.86 5.35 -14.77
N ILE A 126 4.43 5.38 -13.56
CA ILE A 126 4.24 4.29 -12.58
C ILE A 126 2.75 3.98 -12.40
N MET A 127 1.86 4.97 -12.35
CA MET A 127 0.43 4.81 -12.09
C MET A 127 -0.46 4.66 -13.34
N ALA A 128 0.10 4.43 -14.52
CA ALA A 128 -0.71 4.12 -15.71
C ALA A 128 -1.38 2.74 -15.60
N VAL A 129 -2.60 2.57 -16.15
CA VAL A 129 -3.30 1.26 -16.18
C VAL A 129 -2.46 0.22 -16.94
N THR A 130 -1.90 0.65 -18.07
CA THR A 130 -1.01 -0.11 -18.93
C THR A 130 0.18 0.77 -19.28
N ASN A 131 1.34 0.18 -19.55
CA ASN A 131 2.50 0.92 -20.03
C ASN A 131 3.02 0.29 -21.31
N THR A 132 3.25 1.12 -22.32
CA THR A 132 3.97 0.70 -23.52
C THR A 132 5.38 0.22 -23.19
N SER A 133 6.06 0.81 -22.18
CA SER A 133 7.43 0.45 -21.81
C SER A 133 7.74 0.64 -20.32
N TYR A 134 7.86 -0.47 -19.59
CA TYR A 134 8.36 -0.47 -18.20
C TYR A 134 9.82 0.01 -18.11
N PHE A 135 10.62 -0.21 -19.15
CA PHE A 135 12.03 0.15 -19.17
C PHE A 135 12.27 1.66 -19.32
N ASP A 136 11.35 2.38 -19.96
CA ASP A 136 11.46 3.84 -20.03
C ASP A 136 11.13 4.47 -18.68
N ILE A 137 10.13 3.94 -17.95
CA ILE A 137 9.85 4.33 -16.57
C ILE A 137 11.06 4.03 -15.67
N ALA A 138 11.62 2.84 -15.78
CA ALA A 138 12.77 2.43 -14.99
C ALA A 138 14.03 3.26 -15.25
N ARG A 139 14.23 3.74 -16.49
CA ARG A 139 15.35 4.61 -16.85
C ARG A 139 15.22 6.00 -16.25
N ASP A 140 13.99 6.47 -16.05
CA ASP A 140 13.66 7.78 -15.47
C ASP A 140 13.23 7.67 -13.99
N TRP A 141 13.74 6.65 -13.30
CA TRP A 141 13.20 6.21 -12.01
C TRP A 141 13.08 7.31 -10.95
N ASP A 142 14.14 8.10 -10.76
CA ASP A 142 14.16 9.10 -9.69
C ASP A 142 13.09 10.18 -9.90
N ASN A 143 12.89 10.62 -11.15
CA ASN A 143 11.86 11.59 -11.51
C ASN A 143 10.46 10.98 -11.38
N GLN A 144 10.30 9.71 -11.79
CA GLN A 144 9.04 8.98 -11.66
C GLN A 144 8.62 8.83 -10.19
N VAL A 145 9.57 8.47 -9.31
CA VAL A 145 9.32 8.35 -7.87
C VAL A 145 9.06 9.70 -7.25
N GLU A 146 9.82 10.74 -7.57
CA GLU A 146 9.53 12.09 -7.08
C GLU A 146 8.12 12.53 -7.47
N HIS A 147 7.76 12.38 -8.76
CA HIS A 147 6.44 12.72 -9.28
C HIS A 147 5.33 11.94 -8.56
N LEU A 148 5.52 10.64 -8.37
CA LEU A 148 4.59 9.75 -7.65
C LEU A 148 4.31 10.28 -6.25
N PHE A 149 5.31 10.70 -5.49
CA PHE A 149 5.07 11.14 -4.12
C PHE A 149 4.47 12.55 -4.04
N ILE A 150 4.98 13.52 -4.83
CA ILE A 150 4.50 14.92 -4.77
C ILE A 150 3.09 15.11 -5.33
N SER A 151 2.66 14.23 -6.24
CA SER A 151 1.30 14.28 -6.81
C SER A 151 0.34 13.30 -6.13
N SER A 152 0.79 12.61 -5.06
CA SER A 152 -0.06 11.67 -4.35
C SER A 152 -1.22 12.35 -3.62
N PRO A 153 -2.42 11.72 -3.61
CA PRO A 153 -3.58 12.25 -2.88
C PRO A 153 -3.28 12.57 -1.41
N LEU A 154 -2.53 11.71 -0.72
CA LEU A 154 -2.14 11.93 0.68
C LEU A 154 -1.26 13.17 0.85
N TYR A 155 -0.21 13.32 0.03
CA TYR A 155 0.69 14.48 0.12
C TYR A 155 -0.04 15.79 -0.21
N MET A 156 -0.89 15.78 -1.24
CA MET A 156 -1.69 16.95 -1.61
C MET A 156 -2.67 17.36 -0.50
N ALA A 157 -3.30 16.40 0.19
CA ALA A 157 -4.22 16.66 1.29
C ALA A 157 -3.51 17.32 2.49
N GLN A 158 -2.31 16.86 2.85
CA GLN A 158 -1.50 17.44 3.93
C GLN A 158 -1.14 18.91 3.65
N ASN A 159 -0.68 19.21 2.43
CA ASN A 159 -0.28 20.57 2.04
C ASN A 159 -1.47 21.53 1.92
N THR A 160 -2.62 21.04 1.49
CA THR A 160 -3.85 21.85 1.46
C THR A 160 -4.32 22.18 2.88
N SER A 161 -4.30 21.20 3.80
CA SER A 161 -4.70 21.42 5.20
C SER A 161 -3.77 22.39 5.93
N ALA A 162 -2.45 22.26 5.73
CA ALA A 162 -1.48 23.19 6.31
C ALA A 162 -1.71 24.64 5.85
N HIS A 163 -2.04 24.83 4.56
CA HIS A 163 -2.32 26.15 3.99
C HIS A 163 -3.61 26.78 4.55
N VAL A 164 -4.69 26.00 4.65
CA VAL A 164 -5.96 26.48 5.23
C VAL A 164 -5.78 26.90 6.69
N THR A 165 -5.01 26.12 7.47
CA THR A 165 -4.78 26.43 8.88
C THR A 165 -4.01 27.76 9.03
N SER A 166 -3.02 28.03 8.16
CA SER A 166 -2.28 29.30 8.18
C SER A 166 -3.13 30.53 7.85
N LEU A 167 -4.16 30.39 7.00
CA LEU A 167 -5.05 31.49 6.63
C LEU A 167 -6.13 31.80 7.67
N SER A 168 -6.42 30.87 8.58
CA SER A 168 -7.41 31.05 9.66
C SER A 168 -6.86 31.68 10.94
N PHE A 169 -5.54 31.97 10.99
CA PHE A 169 -4.89 32.64 12.12
C PHE A 169 -4.42 34.07 11.82
N ASP A 170 -4.77 34.61 10.64
CA ASP A 170 -4.54 36.02 10.25
C ASP A 170 -5.81 36.88 10.39
#